data_AF-A0A357T0E4-F1
#
_entry.id   AF-A0A357T0E4-F1
#
_cell.length_a   1.000
_cell.length_b   1.000
_cell.length_c   1.000
_cell.angle_alpha   90.00
_cell.angle_beta   90.00
_cell.angle_gamma   90.00
#
_symmetry.space_group_name_H-M   'P 1'
#
loop_
_entity.id
_entity.type
_entity.pdbx_description
1 polymer ?
#
loop_
_entity_poly.entity_id
_entity_poly.type
_entity_poly.pdbx_seq_one_letter_code
_entity_poly.pdbx_strand_id
1 'polypeptide(L)'
;MDPTVFLEEGEVQLEGSLDLLGQGRLPFKATAIVEKASDKSLRLSPSGLKVGGIPLFSGILEKYNQRLAWEFPLELPWPVRLANFKIESGFIRVEWREEQEREG
;
A
#
# COMPACT_ATOMS: atom_id res chain seq x y z
N MET A 1 14.81 5.29 -14.56
CA MET A 1 14.64 3.87 -14.22
C MET A 1 13.26 3.79 -13.64
N ASP A 2 12.45 2.85 -14.12
CA ASP A 2 11.12 2.67 -13.58
C ASP A 2 11.23 2.23 -12.12
N PRO A 3 10.35 2.72 -11.23
CA PRO A 3 10.42 2.39 -9.83
C PRO A 3 10.11 0.90 -9.63
N THR A 4 10.83 0.27 -8.72
CA THR A 4 10.69 -1.15 -8.37
C THR A 4 9.87 -1.28 -7.09
N VAL A 5 8.93 -2.21 -7.11
CA VAL A 5 8.07 -2.53 -5.96
C VAL A 5 8.63 -3.77 -5.25
N PHE A 6 8.70 -3.70 -3.93
CA PHE A 6 9.08 -4.78 -3.04
C PHE A 6 7.95 -5.03 -2.04
N LEU A 7 7.70 -6.29 -1.74
CA LEU A 7 6.77 -6.71 -0.70
C LEU A 7 7.60 -7.19 0.48
N GLU A 8 7.52 -6.44 1.57
CA GLU A 8 8.13 -6.76 2.86
C GLU A 8 7.03 -7.20 3.84
N GLU A 9 7.39 -7.86 4.93
CA GLU A 9 6.40 -8.33 5.90
C GLU A 9 5.56 -7.16 6.44
N GLY A 10 4.26 -7.17 6.09
CA GLY A 10 3.30 -6.12 6.47
C GLY A 10 3.40 -4.79 5.71
N GLU A 11 4.29 -4.65 4.72
CA GLU A 11 4.55 -3.36 4.06
C GLU A 11 4.85 -3.48 2.56
N VAL A 12 4.41 -2.50 1.78
CA VAL A 12 4.84 -2.30 0.39
C VAL A 12 5.91 -1.22 0.36
N GLN A 13 7.02 -1.51 -0.31
CA GLN A 13 8.12 -0.60 -0.51
C GLN A 13 8.30 -0.30 -2.00
N LEU A 14 8.52 0.96 -2.32
CA LEU A 14 8.77 1.44 -3.68
C LEU A 14 10.11 2.17 -3.70
N GLU A 15 11.04 1.72 -4.53
CA GLU A 15 12.34 2.37 -4.70
C GLU A 15 12.54 2.80 -6.15
N GLY A 16 13.17 3.96 -6.35
CA GLY A 16 13.44 4.45 -7.70
C GLY A 16 14.29 5.71 -7.68
N SER A 17 14.20 6.51 -8.74
CA SER A 17 14.88 7.81 -8.79
C SER A 17 13.95 8.87 -9.36
N LEU A 18 13.92 10.03 -8.70
CA LEU A 18 13.12 11.20 -9.09
C LEU A 18 14.06 12.31 -9.53
N ASP A 19 13.71 12.98 -10.63
CA ASP A 19 14.35 14.25 -10.99
C ASP A 19 13.67 15.37 -10.20
N LEU A 20 14.41 15.96 -9.26
CA LEU A 20 13.90 17.06 -8.45
C LEU A 20 14.37 18.39 -9.02
N LEU A 21 13.42 19.08 -9.66
CA LEU A 21 13.57 20.49 -10.07
C LEU A 21 14.84 20.76 -10.92
N GLY A 22 15.29 19.79 -11.72
CA GLY A 22 16.46 19.92 -12.58
C GLY A 22 17.81 19.85 -11.85
N GLN A 23 17.83 19.47 -10.57
CA GLN A 23 19.06 19.28 -9.79
C GLN A 23 19.68 17.89 -9.97
N GLY A 24 19.08 17.04 -10.81
CA GLY A 24 19.53 15.68 -11.07
C GLY A 24 18.64 14.62 -10.42
N ARG A 25 18.91 13.36 -10.78
CA ARG A 25 18.14 12.20 -10.31
C ARG A 25 18.59 11.79 -8.91
N LEU A 26 17.70 11.95 -7.93
CA LEU A 26 17.93 11.50 -6.57
C LEU A 26 17.19 10.17 -6.32
N PRO A 27 17.83 9.20 -5.64
CA PRO A 27 17.16 7.97 -5.28
C PRO A 27 16.04 8.28 -4.28
N PHE A 28 14.91 7.60 -4.40
CA PHE A 28 13.83 7.66 -3.41
C PHE A 28 13.44 6.27 -2.93
N LYS A 29 12.89 6.24 -1.72
CA LYS A 29 12.25 5.08 -1.12
C LYS A 29 10.96 5.52 -0.45
N ALA A 30 9.84 5.00 -0.90
CA ALA A 30 8.53 5.19 -0.30
C ALA A 30 8.06 3.88 0.31
N THR A 31 7.36 3.96 1.43
CA THR A 31 6.80 2.80 2.12
C THR A 31 5.33 3.05 2.43
N ALA A 32 4.52 2.01 2.37
CA ALA A 32 3.10 2.06 2.66
C ALA A 32 2.58 0.76 3.28
N ILE A 33 1.71 0.89 4.26
CA ILE A 33 0.98 -0.22 4.88
C ILE A 33 -0.27 -0.49 4.04
N VAL A 34 -0.55 -1.75 3.78
CA VAL A 34 -1.81 -2.16 3.14
C VAL A 34 -2.61 -3.01 4.12
N GLU A 35 -3.86 -2.64 4.33
CA GLU A 35 -4.74 -3.27 5.30
C GLU A 35 -6.13 -3.54 4.72
N LYS A 36 -6.83 -4.49 5.32
CA LYS A 36 -8.23 -4.77 5.00
C LYS A 36 -9.10 -3.61 5.48
N ALA A 37 -9.67 -2.85 4.55
CA ALA A 37 -10.59 -1.76 4.87
C ALA A 37 -12.03 -2.25 5.02
N SER A 38 -12.44 -3.19 4.17
CA SER A 38 -13.75 -3.85 4.24
C SER A 38 -13.67 -5.29 3.73
N ASP A 39 -14.82 -5.95 3.60
CA ASP A 39 -14.93 -7.26 2.96
C ASP A 39 -14.67 -7.20 1.44
N LYS A 40 -14.62 -6.01 0.83
CA LYS A 40 -14.47 -5.81 -0.63
C LYS A 40 -13.47 -4.69 -0.99
N SER A 41 -12.70 -4.18 -0.04
CA SER A 41 -11.72 -3.12 -0.26
C SER A 41 -10.48 -3.26 0.62
N LEU A 42 -9.36 -2.76 0.10
CA LEU A 42 -8.12 -2.58 0.83
C LEU A 42 -7.83 -1.09 0.97
N ARG A 43 -7.09 -0.72 2.01
CA ARG A 43 -6.57 0.62 2.22
C ARG A 43 -5.06 0.59 2.17
N LEU A 44 -4.48 1.46 1.36
CA LEU A 44 -3.06 1.74 1.34
C LEU A 44 -2.82 3.05 2.09
N SER A 45 -2.07 2.99 3.18
CA SER A 45 -1.73 4.12 4.03
C SER A 45 -0.21 4.35 3.94
N PRO A 46 0.25 5.50 3.44
CA PRO A 46 1.68 5.81 3.43
C PRO A 46 2.30 5.70 4.84
N SER A 47 3.49 5.13 4.94
CA SER A 47 4.23 4.99 6.21
C SER A 47 5.54 5.77 6.21
N GLY A 48 6.11 6.04 5.03
CA GLY A 48 7.40 6.71 4.95
C GLY A 48 7.79 7.17 3.55
N LEU A 49 8.67 8.17 3.51
CA LEU A 49 9.31 8.67 2.29
C LEU A 49 10.74 9.15 2.59
N LYS A 50 11.70 8.65 1.82
CA LYS A 50 13.10 9.09 1.81
C LYS A 50 13.49 9.52 0.41
N VAL A 51 14.19 10.64 0.27
CA VAL A 51 14.77 11.09 -1.01
C VAL A 51 16.21 11.52 -0.79
N GLY A 52 17.12 11.03 -1.62
CA GLY A 52 18.57 11.26 -1.46
C GLY A 52 19.10 10.75 -0.11
N GLY A 53 18.46 9.74 0.49
CA GLY A 53 18.77 9.23 1.83
C GLY A 53 18.20 10.07 2.99
N ILE A 54 17.58 11.22 2.70
CA ILE A 54 16.97 12.09 3.71
C ILE A 54 15.52 11.67 3.92
N PRO A 55 15.12 11.24 5.14
CA PRO A 55 13.72 11.00 5.45
C PRO A 55 12.97 12.32 5.38
N LEU A 56 12.02 12.41 4.45
CA LEU A 56 11.41 13.68 4.16
C LEU A 56 10.44 14.08 5.26
N PHE A 57 9.65 13.19 5.86
CA PHE A 57 8.66 13.63 6.86
C PHE A 57 8.21 12.55 7.87
N SER A 58 8.67 12.60 9.12
CA SER A 58 8.05 11.84 10.22
C SER A 58 6.79 12.52 10.81
N GLY A 59 6.65 13.85 10.68
CA GLY A 59 5.50 14.60 11.22
C GLY A 59 4.47 15.13 10.21
N ILE A 60 4.85 15.30 8.94
CA ILE A 60 3.90 15.77 7.89
C ILE A 60 3.06 14.60 7.38
N LEU A 61 3.64 13.41 7.27
CA LEU A 61 2.93 12.20 6.85
C LEU A 61 1.74 11.90 7.75
N GLU A 62 1.84 12.04 9.07
CA GLU A 62 0.68 11.84 9.97
C GLU A 62 -0.50 12.78 9.64
N LYS A 63 -0.22 14.06 9.37
CA LYS A 63 -1.25 15.07 9.06
C LYS A 63 -1.91 14.84 7.70
N TYR A 64 -1.18 14.28 6.74
CA TYR A 64 -1.68 13.99 5.40
C TYR A 64 -2.06 12.52 5.22
N ASN A 65 -1.80 11.64 6.19
CA ASN A 65 -1.95 10.20 6.02
C ASN A 65 -3.41 9.83 5.76
N GLN A 66 -4.34 10.47 6.46
CA GLN A 66 -5.76 10.26 6.22
C GLN A 66 -6.21 10.74 4.83
N ARG A 67 -5.52 11.73 4.24
CA ARG A 67 -5.82 12.26 2.90
C ARG A 67 -5.12 11.50 1.78
N LEU A 68 -3.97 10.91 2.09
CA LEU A 68 -3.16 10.11 1.17
C LEU A 68 -3.48 8.62 1.26
N ALA A 69 -4.22 8.21 2.30
CA ALA A 69 -4.75 6.87 2.41
C ALA A 69 -5.74 6.64 1.27
N TRP A 70 -5.40 5.70 0.40
CA TRP A 70 -6.24 5.33 -0.72
C TRP A 70 -6.93 4.03 -0.40
N GLU A 71 -8.24 4.09 -0.28
CA GLU A 71 -9.08 2.90 -0.27
C GLU A 71 -9.42 2.55 -1.71
N PHE A 72 -9.12 1.31 -2.11
CA PHE A 72 -9.40 0.82 -3.45
C PHE A 72 -10.24 -0.45 -3.38
N PRO A 73 -11.26 -0.57 -4.26
CA PRO A 73 -12.10 -1.76 -4.31
C PRO A 73 -11.32 -2.94 -4.90
N LEU A 74 -11.69 -4.14 -4.47
CA LEU A 74 -11.19 -5.39 -5.03
C LEU A 74 -12.12 -5.86 -6.14
N GLU A 75 -11.55 -6.22 -7.29
CA GLU A 75 -12.28 -6.88 -8.37
C GLU A 75 -12.42 -8.37 -8.03
N LEU A 76 -13.61 -8.76 -7.57
CA LEU A 76 -13.88 -10.12 -7.10
C LEU A 76 -14.58 -10.95 -8.19
N PRO A 77 -14.07 -12.15 -8.52
CA PRO A 77 -14.60 -12.96 -9.63
C PRO A 77 -15.93 -13.68 -9.33
N TRP A 78 -16.36 -13.78 -8.07
CA TRP A 78 -17.60 -14.46 -7.62
C TRP A 78 -18.06 -13.86 -6.26
N PRO A 79 -19.25 -14.14 -5.66
CA PRO A 79 -19.75 -13.51 -4.43
C PRO A 79 -19.01 -14.05 -3.21
N VAL A 80 -17.74 -13.69 -3.14
CA VAL A 80 -16.85 -13.93 -2.01
C VAL A 80 -16.57 -12.60 -1.34
N ARG A 81 -16.17 -12.69 -0.09
CA ARG A 81 -15.65 -11.59 0.72
C ARG A 81 -14.23 -11.89 1.15
N LEU A 82 -13.46 -10.82 1.28
CA LEU A 82 -12.14 -10.86 1.87
C LEU A 82 -12.28 -11.25 3.35
N ALA A 83 -11.76 -12.42 3.73
CA ALA A 83 -11.75 -12.89 5.12
C ALA A 83 -10.46 -12.48 5.82
N ASN A 84 -9.32 -12.66 5.15
CA ASN A 84 -8.02 -12.32 5.69
C ASN A 84 -7.11 -11.78 4.58
N PHE A 85 -6.23 -10.86 4.94
CA PHE A 85 -5.27 -10.23 4.05
C PHE A 85 -3.95 -10.04 4.80
N LYS A 86 -2.84 -10.51 4.22
CA LYS A 86 -1.49 -10.29 4.73
C LYS A 86 -0.50 -10.08 3.60
N ILE A 87 0.40 -9.12 3.78
CA ILE A 87 1.60 -9.00 2.95
C ILE A 87 2.70 -9.81 3.64
N GLU A 88 3.22 -10.78 2.90
CA GLU A 88 4.37 -11.60 3.28
C GLU A 88 5.55 -11.16 2.40
N SER A 89 6.77 -11.53 2.80
CA SER A 89 7.94 -11.20 1.98
C SER A 89 7.81 -11.83 0.59
N GLY A 90 7.76 -11.00 -0.45
CA GLY A 90 7.66 -11.39 -1.85
C GLY A 90 6.26 -11.80 -2.36
N PHE A 91 5.24 -11.90 -1.52
CA PHE A 91 3.89 -12.26 -1.97
C PHE A 91 2.77 -11.72 -1.08
N ILE A 92 1.55 -11.73 -1.60
CA ILE A 92 0.35 -11.36 -0.86
C ILE A 92 -0.46 -12.63 -0.59
N ARG A 93 -0.78 -12.87 0.68
CA ARG A 93 -1.68 -13.93 1.10
C ARG A 93 -3.08 -13.36 1.26
N VAL A 94 -4.04 -13.97 0.57
CA VAL A 94 -5.44 -13.57 0.63
C VAL A 94 -6.31 -14.79 0.91
N GLU A 95 -7.19 -14.69 1.89
CA GLU A 95 -8.19 -15.70 2.19
C GLU A 95 -9.58 -15.14 1.91
N TRP A 96 -10.38 -15.91 1.18
CA TRP A 96 -11.72 -15.54 0.76
C TRP A 96 -12.74 -16.44 1.45
N ARG A 97 -13.95 -15.92 1.65
CA ARG A 97 -15.10 -16.70 2.14
C ARG A 97 -16.34 -16.36 1.32
N GLU A 98 -17.18 -17.34 1.04
CA GLU A 98 -18.46 -17.12 0.39
C GLU A 98 -19.35 -16.17 1.21
N GLU A 99 -20.08 -15.32 0.51
CA GLU A 99 -21.12 -14.47 1.07
C GLU A 99 -22.34 -15.39 1.31
N GLN A 100 -22.53 -15.87 2.55
CA GLN A 100 -23.75 -16.62 2.88
C GLN A 100 -24.94 -15.67 2.70
N GLU A 101 -25.81 -15.97 1.74
CA GLU A 101 -27.13 -15.34 1.67
C GLU A 101 -27.80 -15.57 3.02
N ARG A 102 -28.02 -14.48 3.78
CA ARG A 102 -28.95 -14.56 4.90
C ARG A 102 -30.32 -14.79 4.28
N GLU A 103 -30.76 -16.04 4.26
CA GLU A 103 -32.17 -16.38 4.09
C GLU A 103 -32.93 -15.59 5.19
N GLY A 104 -33.74 -14.63 4.74
CA GLY A 104 -34.59 -13.81 5.59
C GLY A 104 -35.83 -14.55 6.07
#